data_AF-A0A380JFH0-F1
#
_entry.id   AF-A0A380JFH0-F1
#
_cell.length_a   1.000
_cell.length_b   1.000
_cell.length_c   1.000
_cell.angle_alpha   90.00
_cell.angle_beta   90.00
_cell.angle_gamma   90.00
#
_symmetry.space_group_name_H-M   'P 1'
#
loop_
_entity.id
_entity.type
_entity.pdbx_description
1 polymer ?
#
loop_
_entity_poly.entity_id
_entity_poly.type
_entity_poly.pdbx_seq_one_letter_code
_entity_poly.pdbx_strand_id
1 'polypeptide(L)'
;MFSKKDTFLQFLNNKEFLPDSFTAYKTKIGLATGDNKYLSENNAVVLNFPYKDCILEGGQDKEDAKRQEVFFNETLAPTEINRLLDDKVLTNFKRFDQNGEHEVEELKDTDNLIIKGNNLIALHSLKKRFAGKVKLIYIDVPYNTGSDSFNHSTWLTFMKNRLMVARELLSKEGVIFVHLDDNEVKYLGVLLDEIFGRENFIELVTVVNNPRGRDYGGIANMHEFTRGASYT
;
A
#
# COMPACT_ATOMS: atom_id res chain seq x y z
N MET A 1 3.75 -26.36 -26.67
CA MET A 1 4.30 -27.71 -26.42
C MET A 1 4.45 -27.84 -24.91
N PHE A 2 3.52 -28.54 -24.24
CA PHE A 2 3.52 -28.63 -22.77
C PHE A 2 4.77 -29.38 -22.28
N SER A 3 5.37 -28.91 -21.19
CA SER A 3 6.54 -29.59 -20.62
C SER A 3 6.10 -30.91 -19.97
N LYS A 4 6.98 -31.92 -19.94
CA LYS A 4 6.71 -33.20 -19.25
C LYS A 4 6.32 -33.02 -17.77
N LYS A 5 6.75 -31.90 -17.15
CA LYS A 5 6.40 -31.52 -15.78
C LYS A 5 4.93 -31.12 -15.64
N ASP A 6 4.39 -30.41 -16.63
CA ASP A 6 2.99 -29.96 -16.63
C ASP A 6 2.02 -31.14 -16.81
N THR A 7 2.38 -32.10 -17.66
CA THR A 7 1.64 -33.35 -17.83
C THR A 7 1.62 -34.19 -16.54
N PHE A 8 2.74 -34.23 -15.81
CA PHE A 8 2.84 -34.94 -14.54
C PHE A 8 2.06 -34.26 -13.41
N LEU A 9 2.05 -32.93 -13.35
CA LEU A 9 1.23 -32.17 -12.40
C LEU A 9 -0.27 -32.30 -12.69
N GLN A 10 -0.66 -32.39 -13.97
CA GLN A 10 -2.03 -32.74 -14.35
C GLN A 10 -2.40 -34.15 -13.92
N PHE A 11 -1.50 -35.12 -14.10
CA PHE A 11 -1.71 -36.51 -13.65
C PHE A 11 -1.94 -36.59 -12.14
N LEU A 12 -1.14 -35.89 -11.32
CA LEU A 12 -1.31 -35.87 -9.86
C LEU A 12 -2.58 -35.15 -9.39
N ASN A 13 -3.09 -34.18 -10.17
CA ASN A 13 -4.28 -33.43 -9.82
C ASN A 13 -5.59 -34.09 -10.26
N ASN A 14 -5.53 -35.12 -11.11
CA ASN A 14 -6.74 -35.73 -11.63
C ASN A 14 -7.32 -36.74 -10.62
N LYS A 15 -8.35 -36.31 -9.88
CA LYS A 15 -9.10 -37.15 -8.92
C LYS A 15 -9.97 -38.23 -9.57
N GLU A 16 -10.01 -38.32 -10.90
CA GLU A 16 -10.76 -39.34 -11.65
C GLU A 16 -10.39 -40.80 -11.28
N PHE A 17 -9.26 -41.03 -10.61
CA PHE A 17 -8.83 -42.36 -10.16
C PHE A 17 -9.21 -42.73 -8.73
N LEU A 18 -9.92 -41.87 -7.99
CA LEU A 18 -10.44 -42.23 -6.67
C LEU A 18 -11.89 -42.73 -6.80
N PRO A 19 -12.20 -43.99 -6.43
CA PRO A 19 -13.50 -44.62 -6.70
C PRO A 19 -14.70 -43.98 -5.97
N ASP A 20 -14.48 -43.00 -5.08
CA ASP A 20 -15.50 -42.44 -4.20
C ASP A 20 -15.79 -40.92 -4.42
N SER A 21 -15.38 -40.32 -5.54
CA SER A 21 -15.66 -38.90 -5.81
C SER A 21 -16.82 -38.70 -6.80
N PHE A 22 -17.99 -38.31 -6.29
CA PHE A 22 -19.20 -38.00 -7.08
C PHE A 22 -19.15 -36.66 -7.84
N THR A 23 -18.06 -35.89 -7.71
CA THR A 23 -17.87 -34.64 -8.47
C THR A 23 -16.44 -34.57 -9.00
N ALA A 24 -16.28 -34.00 -10.19
CA ALA A 24 -14.97 -33.74 -10.81
C ALA A 24 -14.26 -32.50 -10.20
N TYR A 25 -14.92 -31.76 -9.29
CA TYR A 25 -14.40 -30.53 -8.69
C TYR A 25 -13.74 -30.80 -7.34
N LYS A 26 -12.70 -30.02 -7.01
CA LYS A 26 -12.11 -30.02 -5.66
C LYS A 26 -13.17 -29.47 -4.69
N THR A 27 -13.07 -29.81 -3.39
CA THR A 27 -13.93 -29.25 -2.32
C THR A 27 -13.57 -27.79 -2.02
N LYS A 28 -13.50 -26.96 -3.06
CA LYS A 28 -13.11 -25.55 -3.02
C LYS A 28 -14.06 -24.77 -3.92
N ILE A 29 -14.71 -23.75 -3.36
CA ILE A 29 -15.52 -22.80 -4.12
C ILE A 29 -14.56 -21.98 -5.01
N GLY A 30 -14.87 -21.89 -6.30
CA GLY A 30 -14.06 -21.11 -7.22
C GLY A 30 -14.55 -21.22 -8.66
N LEU A 31 -14.03 -20.35 -9.52
CA LEU A 31 -14.29 -20.39 -10.96
C LEU A 31 -13.23 -21.28 -11.62
N ALA A 32 -13.67 -22.23 -12.44
CA ALA A 32 -12.81 -23.11 -13.20
C ALA A 32 -13.09 -22.98 -14.70
N THR A 33 -12.05 -23.20 -15.51
CA THR A 33 -12.21 -23.34 -16.96
C THR A 33 -12.85 -24.68 -17.30
N GLY A 34 -13.33 -24.85 -18.55
CA GLY A 34 -14.00 -26.08 -18.99
C GLY A 34 -13.15 -27.36 -18.88
N ASP A 35 -11.85 -27.25 -18.65
CA ASP A 35 -10.91 -28.34 -18.36
C ASP A 35 -10.66 -28.56 -16.84
N ASN A 36 -11.56 -28.09 -15.98
CA ASN A 36 -11.52 -28.20 -14.51
C ASN A 36 -10.26 -27.59 -13.83
N LYS A 37 -9.54 -26.71 -14.51
CA LYS A 37 -8.48 -25.91 -13.89
C LYS A 37 -9.08 -24.68 -13.23
N TYR A 38 -8.82 -24.50 -11.94
CA TYR A 38 -9.25 -23.30 -11.24
C TYR A 38 -8.51 -22.09 -11.83
N LEU A 39 -9.21 -20.96 -11.97
CA LEU A 39 -8.62 -19.69 -12.41
C LEU A 39 -7.45 -19.25 -11.54
N SER A 40 -7.45 -19.59 -10.24
CA SER A 40 -6.33 -19.34 -9.33
C SER A 40 -5.06 -20.13 -9.67
N GLU A 41 -5.17 -21.19 -10.49
CA GLU A 41 -4.06 -22.03 -10.95
C GLU A 41 -3.71 -21.74 -12.42
N ASN A 42 -4.42 -20.79 -13.07
CA ASN A 42 -4.30 -20.51 -14.50
C ASN A 42 -3.66 -19.13 -14.75
N ASN A 43 -2.42 -19.12 -15.25
CA ASN A 43 -1.68 -17.90 -15.57
C ASN A 43 -2.16 -17.22 -16.88
N ALA A 44 -3.07 -17.83 -17.64
CA ALA A 44 -3.56 -17.28 -18.91
C ALA A 44 -4.75 -16.32 -18.74
N VAL A 45 -5.34 -16.23 -17.56
CA VAL A 45 -6.46 -15.34 -17.27
C VAL A 45 -6.06 -14.41 -16.13
N VAL A 46 -6.05 -13.11 -16.41
CA VAL A 46 -5.77 -12.09 -15.41
C VAL A 46 -7.07 -11.42 -15.04
N LEU A 47 -7.34 -11.35 -13.73
CA LEU A 47 -8.38 -10.50 -13.19
C LEU A 47 -7.91 -9.04 -13.36
N ASN A 48 -8.46 -8.38 -14.38
CA ASN A 48 -8.15 -6.99 -14.71
C ASN A 48 -9.21 -6.07 -14.10
N PHE A 49 -8.80 -5.17 -13.21
CA PHE A 49 -9.65 -4.14 -12.66
C PHE A 49 -9.05 -2.77 -12.99
N PRO A 50 -9.88 -1.74 -13.22
CA PRO A 50 -9.40 -0.38 -13.30
C PRO A 50 -8.51 -0.06 -12.09
N TYR A 51 -7.37 0.58 -12.34
CA TYR A 51 -6.43 1.08 -11.32
C TYR A 51 -5.64 0.02 -10.52
N LYS A 52 -5.78 -1.26 -10.84
CA LYS A 52 -5.06 -2.36 -10.15
C LYS A 52 -3.54 -2.18 -10.17
N ASP A 53 -3.01 -1.72 -11.30
CA ASP A 53 -1.57 -1.52 -11.54
C ASP A 53 -1.22 -0.03 -11.68
N CYS A 54 -2.10 0.86 -11.23
CA CYS A 54 -1.89 2.30 -11.36
C CYS A 54 -0.93 2.84 -10.30
N ILE A 55 0.00 3.67 -10.76
CA ILE A 55 0.77 4.54 -9.89
C ILE A 55 0.04 5.88 -9.81
N LEU A 56 -0.27 6.30 -8.58
CA LEU A 56 -0.80 7.63 -8.30
C LEU A 56 0.29 8.46 -7.63
N GLU A 57 0.83 9.42 -8.38
CA GLU A 57 1.85 10.33 -7.90
C GLU A 57 1.28 11.15 -6.74
N GLY A 58 0.07 11.72 -6.90
CA GLY A 58 -0.60 12.52 -5.88
C GLY A 58 0.15 13.81 -5.56
N GLY A 59 -0.42 14.94 -5.94
CA GLY A 59 0.19 16.25 -5.75
C GLY A 59 -0.82 17.23 -5.20
N GLN A 60 -0.98 17.24 -3.88
CA GLN A 60 -1.72 18.27 -3.17
C GLN A 60 -0.71 19.13 -2.43
N ASP A 61 -0.41 20.31 -2.97
CA ASP A 61 0.19 21.38 -2.18
C ASP A 61 -0.93 22.23 -1.55
N LYS A 62 -0.62 22.88 -0.42
CA LYS A 62 -1.58 23.79 0.24
C LYS A 62 -1.77 25.10 -0.53
N GLU A 63 -1.04 25.32 -1.63
CA GLU A 63 -0.93 26.64 -2.24
C GLU A 63 -1.40 26.78 -3.68
N ASP A 64 -1.59 25.76 -4.53
CA ASP A 64 -2.15 26.05 -5.86
C ASP A 64 -2.95 24.94 -6.52
N ALA A 65 -4.22 25.28 -6.75
CA ALA A 65 -5.17 24.73 -7.71
C ALA A 65 -5.56 23.24 -7.56
N LYS A 66 -6.80 22.94 -7.94
CA LYS A 66 -7.29 21.59 -8.23
C LYS A 66 -6.43 20.98 -9.35
N ARG A 67 -5.25 20.45 -9.02
CA ARG A 67 -4.49 19.61 -9.95
C ARG A 67 -5.36 18.39 -10.26
N GLN A 68 -5.57 18.13 -11.56
CA GLN A 68 -6.05 16.81 -11.96
C GLN A 68 -4.98 15.81 -11.54
N GLU A 69 -5.36 14.91 -10.64
CA GLU A 69 -4.54 13.75 -10.33
C GLU A 69 -4.20 13.02 -11.61
N VAL A 70 -2.91 12.87 -11.89
CA VAL A 70 -2.44 12.10 -13.04
C VAL A 70 -2.54 10.64 -12.65
N PHE A 71 -3.61 9.99 -13.12
CA PHE A 71 -3.69 8.54 -13.13
C PHE A 71 -2.80 8.04 -14.25
N PHE A 72 -1.72 7.35 -13.90
CA PHE A 72 -0.99 6.56 -14.88
C PHE A 72 -1.74 5.24 -15.07
N ASN A 73 -2.82 5.28 -15.86
CA ASN A 73 -3.66 4.13 -16.24
C ASN A 73 -3.43 3.69 -17.70
N GLU A 74 -2.56 4.38 -18.43
CA GLU A 74 -2.16 3.99 -19.77
C GLU A 74 -1.07 2.92 -19.70
N THR A 75 -0.91 2.16 -20.79
CA THR A 75 0.26 1.32 -21.02
C THR A 75 1.49 2.22 -21.18
N LEU A 76 1.95 2.81 -20.07
CA LEU A 76 3.26 3.43 -20.00
C LEU A 76 4.26 2.36 -20.42
N ALA A 77 5.21 2.75 -21.26
CA ALA A 77 6.34 1.86 -21.51
C ALA A 77 6.96 1.56 -20.13
N PRO A 78 7.20 0.29 -19.75
CA PRO A 78 7.72 -0.07 -18.43
C PRO A 78 8.95 0.76 -18.00
N THR A 79 9.70 1.27 -18.98
CA THR A 79 10.81 2.21 -18.80
C THR A 79 10.44 3.54 -18.13
N GLU A 80 9.25 4.09 -18.35
CA GLU A 80 8.81 5.35 -17.75
C GLU A 80 8.42 5.17 -16.28
N ILE A 81 7.73 4.07 -15.97
CA ILE A 81 7.41 3.67 -14.59
C ILE A 81 8.70 3.41 -13.81
N ASN A 82 9.64 2.66 -14.41
CA ASN A 82 10.93 2.39 -13.76
C ASN A 82 11.66 3.70 -13.46
N ARG A 83 11.77 4.62 -14.44
CA ARG A 83 12.39 5.94 -14.23
C ARG A 83 11.70 6.76 -13.15
N LEU A 84 10.37 6.66 -13.03
CA LEU A 84 9.62 7.36 -11.98
C LEU A 84 10.00 6.88 -10.59
N LEU A 85 10.18 5.57 -10.42
CA LEU A 85 10.48 4.95 -9.12
C LEU A 85 11.98 4.74 -8.86
N ASP A 86 12.83 5.02 -9.84
CA ASP A 86 14.29 5.02 -9.71
C ASP A 86 14.75 6.06 -8.68
N ASP A 87 15.91 5.79 -8.07
CA ASP A 87 16.51 6.68 -7.09
C ASP A 87 16.68 8.10 -7.65
N LYS A 88 16.15 9.10 -6.94
CA LYS A 88 16.34 10.50 -7.30
C LYS A 88 17.53 11.09 -6.57
N VAL A 89 18.22 12.00 -7.26
CA VAL A 89 19.25 12.84 -6.65
C VAL A 89 18.54 13.90 -5.81
N LEU A 90 18.77 13.86 -4.50
CA LEU A 90 18.33 14.91 -3.59
C LEU A 90 19.27 16.12 -3.70
N THR A 91 18.71 17.32 -3.77
CA THR A 91 19.44 18.57 -3.94
C THR A 91 18.99 19.60 -2.90
N ASN A 92 19.67 20.75 -2.83
CA ASN A 92 19.32 21.87 -1.95
C ASN A 92 19.31 21.53 -0.46
N PHE A 93 20.34 20.81 0.00
CA PHE A 93 20.50 20.52 1.42
C PHE A 93 20.77 21.80 2.21
N LYS A 94 19.96 22.01 3.25
CA LYS A 94 20.07 23.11 4.21
C LYS A 94 20.01 22.52 5.62
N ARG A 95 20.90 22.97 6.50
CA ARG A 95 20.88 22.57 7.92
C ARG A 95 20.36 23.73 8.76
N PHE A 96 19.41 23.44 9.64
CA PHE A 96 18.85 24.41 10.56
C PHE A 96 19.25 24.05 11.99
N ASP A 97 19.78 25.03 12.72
CA ASP A 97 20.03 24.95 14.15
C ASP A 97 19.48 26.20 14.87
N GLN A 98 19.77 26.33 16.16
CA GLN A 98 19.33 27.49 16.96
C GLN A 98 19.87 28.85 16.46
N ASN A 99 20.92 28.85 15.64
CA ASN A 99 21.58 30.03 15.10
C ASN A 99 21.14 30.36 13.66
N GLY A 100 20.33 29.50 13.02
CA GLY A 100 19.76 29.75 11.69
C GLY A 100 20.09 28.68 10.65
N GLU A 101 20.17 29.11 9.39
CA GLU A 101 20.42 28.26 8.20
C GLU A 101 21.92 28.17 7.90
N HIS A 102 22.41 26.96 7.61
CA HIS A 102 23.80 26.68 7.26
C HIS A 102 23.89 25.81 6.01
N GLU A 103 24.98 25.97 5.26
CA GLU A 103 25.31 25.07 4.14
C GLU A 103 25.69 23.67 4.66
N VAL A 104 25.45 22.66 3.82
CA VAL A 104 25.67 21.26 4.15
C VAL A 104 26.76 20.69 3.27
N GLU A 105 27.92 20.39 3.86
CA GLU A 105 29.01 19.70 3.18
C GLU A 105 28.85 18.16 3.23
N GLU A 106 28.35 17.63 4.35
CA GLU A 106 28.18 16.19 4.57
C GLU A 106 26.90 15.89 5.39
N LEU A 107 26.23 14.78 5.03
CA LEU A 107 25.09 14.22 5.74
C LEU A 107 25.52 13.05 6.62
N LYS A 108 25.26 13.16 7.92
CA LYS A 108 25.54 12.08 8.87
C LYS A 108 24.34 11.13 8.96
N ASP A 109 24.58 9.89 9.38
CA ASP A 109 23.50 8.92 9.63
C ASP A 109 22.64 9.29 10.85
N THR A 110 23.13 10.18 11.72
CA THR A 110 22.44 10.67 12.91
C THR A 110 21.65 11.96 12.66
N ASP A 111 21.69 12.50 11.44
CA ASP A 111 21.01 13.76 11.11
C ASP A 111 19.50 13.53 11.01
N ASN A 112 18.72 14.45 11.56
CA ASN A 112 17.28 14.51 11.33
C ASN A 112 17.03 15.13 9.95
N LEU A 113 16.26 14.45 9.11
CA LEU A 113 16.02 14.87 7.73
C LEU A 113 14.57 15.31 7.54
N ILE A 114 14.39 16.48 6.92
CA ILE A 114 13.09 16.93 6.40
C ILE A 114 13.19 16.95 4.88
N ILE A 115 12.36 16.16 4.21
CA ILE A 115 12.36 16.05 2.75
C ILE A 115 11.10 16.69 2.21
N LYS A 116 11.27 17.75 1.41
CA LYS A 116 10.16 18.41 0.72
C LYS A 116 10.02 17.82 -0.68
N GLY A 117 8.86 17.23 -0.97
CA GLY A 117 8.55 16.69 -2.29
C GLY A 117 7.42 15.66 -2.26
N ASN A 118 7.25 14.95 -3.37
CA ASN A 118 6.31 13.84 -3.44
C ASN A 118 6.79 12.69 -2.54
N ASN A 119 5.94 12.26 -1.62
CA ASN A 119 6.29 11.21 -0.66
C ASN A 119 6.58 9.85 -1.33
N LEU A 120 5.90 9.45 -2.40
CA LEU A 120 6.17 8.18 -3.08
C LEU A 120 7.59 8.16 -3.66
N ILE A 121 7.95 9.22 -4.38
CA ILE A 121 9.28 9.36 -4.99
C ILE A 121 10.37 9.48 -3.91
N ALA A 122 10.09 10.21 -2.83
CA ALA A 122 10.99 10.32 -1.69
C ALA A 122 11.23 8.96 -1.02
N LEU A 123 10.15 8.20 -0.73
CA LEU A 123 10.23 6.87 -0.13
C LEU A 123 11.07 5.92 -0.99
N HIS A 124 10.86 5.91 -2.31
CA HIS A 124 11.65 5.10 -3.24
C HIS A 124 13.14 5.47 -3.20
N SER A 125 13.46 6.77 -3.22
CA SER A 125 14.85 7.25 -3.14
C SER A 125 15.53 6.92 -1.81
N LEU A 126 14.75 6.82 -0.71
CA LEU A 126 15.25 6.45 0.61
C LEU A 126 15.58 4.96 0.74
N LYS A 127 14.99 4.09 -0.10
CA LYS A 127 15.20 2.63 -0.03
C LYS A 127 16.68 2.26 -0.06
N LYS A 128 17.47 2.89 -0.94
CA LYS A 128 18.89 2.61 -1.09
C LYS A 128 19.68 2.73 0.23
N ARG A 129 19.32 3.68 1.10
CA ARG A 129 20.02 3.94 2.37
C ARG A 129 19.34 3.27 3.57
N PHE A 130 18.01 3.25 3.59
CA PHE A 130 17.22 2.95 4.78
C PHE A 130 16.36 1.67 4.72
N ALA A 131 16.38 0.93 3.61
CA ALA A 131 15.68 -0.37 3.54
C ALA A 131 16.09 -1.30 4.69
N GLY A 132 15.10 -1.89 5.37
CA GLY A 132 15.33 -2.79 6.50
C GLY A 132 15.85 -2.12 7.79
N LYS A 133 15.88 -0.79 7.88
CA LYS A 133 16.49 -0.07 9.02
C LYS A 133 15.52 0.77 9.83
N VAL A 134 14.33 1.05 9.32
CA VAL A 134 13.36 1.91 10.00
C VAL A 134 12.66 1.14 11.12
N LYS A 135 12.73 1.66 12.35
CA LYS A 135 12.12 1.02 13.53
C LYS A 135 10.63 1.34 13.67
N LEU A 136 10.24 2.57 13.35
CA LEU A 136 8.88 3.06 13.52
C LEU A 136 8.52 3.94 12.33
N ILE A 137 7.36 3.69 11.74
CA ILE A 137 6.72 4.59 10.80
C ILE A 137 5.39 5.04 11.42
N TYR A 138 5.16 6.34 11.47
CA TYR A 138 3.87 6.90 11.83
C TYR A 138 3.40 7.79 10.68
N ILE A 139 2.17 7.55 10.21
CA ILE A 139 1.58 8.34 9.14
C ILE A 139 0.16 8.79 9.51
N ASP A 140 -0.11 10.05 9.22
CA ASP A 140 -1.43 10.67 9.28
C ASP A 140 -1.88 10.92 7.83
N VAL A 141 -2.90 10.18 7.40
CA VAL A 141 -3.28 10.08 5.98
C VAL A 141 -4.46 10.99 5.68
N PRO A 142 -4.63 11.47 4.44
CA PRO A 142 -5.77 12.32 4.11
C PRO A 142 -7.08 11.56 4.35
N TYR A 143 -7.96 12.14 5.16
CA TYR A 143 -9.27 11.58 5.44
C TYR A 143 -10.15 11.77 4.21
N ASN A 144 -10.68 10.67 3.68
CA ASN A 144 -11.54 10.71 2.49
C ASN A 144 -12.97 11.13 2.87
N THR A 145 -13.13 12.35 3.41
CA THR A 145 -14.39 12.84 4.00
C THR A 145 -15.46 13.25 2.98
N GLY A 146 -15.28 12.89 1.70
CA GLY A 146 -16.25 13.15 0.61
C GLY A 146 -16.31 14.59 0.10
N SER A 147 -15.60 15.54 0.73
CA SER A 147 -15.37 16.90 0.20
C SER A 147 -14.29 16.91 -0.88
N ASP A 148 -13.37 15.96 -0.81
CA ASP A 148 -12.30 15.77 -1.78
C ASP A 148 -12.75 14.74 -2.81
N SER A 149 -12.45 14.97 -4.09
CA SER A 149 -12.95 14.16 -5.22
C SER A 149 -12.30 12.76 -5.32
N PHE A 150 -11.87 12.19 -4.20
CA PHE A 150 -11.21 10.89 -4.14
C PHE A 150 -12.24 9.77 -4.07
N ASN A 151 -12.35 9.00 -5.15
CA ASN A 151 -13.02 7.71 -5.09
C ASN A 151 -12.23 6.78 -4.15
N HIS A 152 -12.90 5.93 -3.37
CA HIS A 152 -12.27 4.95 -2.48
C HIS A 152 -11.23 4.09 -3.20
N SER A 153 -11.47 3.68 -4.46
CA SER A 153 -10.49 2.92 -5.24
C SER A 153 -9.20 3.69 -5.48
N THR A 154 -9.31 4.99 -5.80
CA THR A 154 -8.16 5.89 -5.97
C THR A 154 -7.38 6.05 -4.69
N TRP A 155 -8.08 6.27 -3.57
CA TRP A 155 -7.45 6.45 -2.27
C TRP A 155 -6.70 5.18 -1.83
N LEU A 156 -7.30 4.01 -2.03
CA LEU A 156 -6.65 2.73 -1.74
C LEU A 156 -5.43 2.48 -2.63
N THR A 157 -5.49 2.80 -3.93
CA THR A 157 -4.32 2.71 -4.82
C THR A 157 -3.22 3.69 -4.38
N PHE A 158 -3.57 4.92 -4.03
CA PHE A 158 -2.64 5.92 -3.49
C PHE A 158 -1.92 5.42 -2.24
N MET A 159 -2.67 4.85 -1.29
CA MET A 159 -2.15 4.31 -0.04
C MET A 159 -1.33 3.04 -0.24
N LYS A 160 -1.79 2.11 -1.09
CA LYS A 160 -1.11 0.84 -1.38
C LYS A 160 0.32 1.08 -1.85
N ASN A 161 0.50 1.97 -2.82
CA ASN A 161 1.81 2.29 -3.39
C ASN A 161 2.81 2.76 -2.31
N ARG A 162 2.34 3.52 -1.32
CA ARG A 162 3.19 4.05 -0.24
C ARG A 162 3.45 3.02 0.85
N LEU A 163 2.42 2.28 1.25
CA LEU A 163 2.53 1.25 2.29
C LEU A 163 3.44 0.09 1.87
N MET A 164 3.42 -0.29 0.59
CA MET A 164 4.34 -1.30 0.07
C MET A 164 5.80 -0.87 0.24
N VAL A 165 6.13 0.38 -0.11
CA VAL A 165 7.50 0.89 0.07
C VAL A 165 7.84 1.08 1.54
N ALA A 166 6.90 1.58 2.35
CA ALA A 166 7.07 1.72 3.79
C ALA A 166 7.43 0.39 4.46
N ARG A 167 6.77 -0.71 4.05
CA ARG A 167 7.10 -2.06 4.52
C ARG A 167 8.53 -2.46 4.20
N GLU A 168 9.05 -2.12 3.03
CA GLU A 168 10.45 -2.41 2.67
C GLU A 168 11.47 -1.58 3.47
N LEU A 169 11.08 -0.39 3.93
CA LEU A 169 11.92 0.45 4.79
C LEU A 169 11.99 -0.06 6.22
N LEU A 170 10.93 -0.73 6.71
CA LEU A 170 10.90 -1.26 8.07
C LEU A 170 11.95 -2.34 8.29
N SER A 171 12.58 -2.28 9.47
CA SER A 171 13.38 -3.37 10.02
C SER A 171 12.50 -4.57 10.40
N LYS A 172 13.12 -5.73 10.68
CA LYS A 172 12.39 -6.94 11.07
C LYS A 172 11.55 -6.76 12.33
N GLU A 173 12.01 -5.94 13.27
CA GLU A 173 11.29 -5.58 14.51
C GLU A 173 10.50 -4.26 14.35
N GLY A 174 10.38 -3.78 13.11
CA GLY A 174 9.77 -2.50 12.80
C GLY A 174 8.25 -2.57 12.86
N VAL A 175 7.63 -1.45 13.25
CA VAL A 175 6.18 -1.30 13.31
C VAL A 175 5.74 -0.05 12.56
N ILE A 176 4.54 -0.10 11.99
CA ILE A 176 3.87 1.03 11.37
C ILE A 176 2.56 1.32 12.09
N PHE A 177 2.28 2.60 12.30
CA PHE A 177 1.00 3.09 12.79
C PHE A 177 0.41 4.07 11.78
N VAL A 178 -0.87 3.87 11.46
CA VAL A 178 -1.61 4.72 10.54
C VAL A 178 -2.80 5.33 11.27
N HIS A 179 -2.88 6.65 11.26
CA HIS A 179 -3.94 7.43 11.87
C HIS A 179 -5.06 7.72 10.86
N LEU A 180 -6.32 7.52 11.25
CA LEU A 180 -7.46 7.35 10.34
C LEU A 180 -8.77 7.86 10.98
N ASP A 181 -9.69 8.29 10.14
CA ASP A 181 -11.10 8.51 10.49
C ASP A 181 -11.95 7.23 10.33
N ASP A 182 -13.24 7.32 10.65
CA ASP A 182 -14.21 6.23 10.51
C ASP A 182 -14.43 5.74 9.07
N ASN A 183 -14.16 6.58 8.07
CA ASN A 183 -14.51 6.30 6.67
C ASN A 183 -13.59 5.23 6.09
N GLU A 184 -12.28 5.38 6.28
CA GLU A 184 -11.27 4.55 5.62
C GLU A 184 -10.67 3.46 6.53
N VAL A 185 -10.91 3.50 7.85
CA VAL A 185 -10.32 2.57 8.83
C VAL A 185 -10.53 1.08 8.48
N LYS A 186 -11.71 0.74 7.93
CA LYS A 186 -12.06 -0.64 7.57
C LYS A 186 -11.32 -1.09 6.31
N TYR A 187 -11.33 -0.27 5.26
CA TYR A 187 -10.75 -0.59 3.97
C TYR A 187 -9.22 -0.58 4.01
N LEU A 188 -8.64 0.44 4.65
CA LEU A 188 -7.19 0.45 4.91
C LEU A 188 -6.79 -0.73 5.79
N GLY A 189 -7.67 -1.14 6.70
CA GLY A 189 -7.46 -2.33 7.50
C GLY A 189 -7.24 -3.60 6.68
N VAL A 190 -8.08 -3.83 5.68
CA VAL A 190 -7.91 -4.96 4.75
C VAL A 190 -6.63 -4.83 3.93
N LEU A 191 -6.29 -3.61 3.51
CA LEU A 191 -5.07 -3.34 2.75
C LEU A 191 -3.79 -3.60 3.59
N LEU A 192 -3.80 -3.22 4.87
CA LEU A 192 -2.70 -3.50 5.79
C LEU A 192 -2.56 -5.02 6.03
N ASP A 193 -3.66 -5.75 6.18
CA ASP A 193 -3.63 -7.21 6.28
C ASP A 193 -3.01 -7.85 5.02
N GLU A 194 -3.31 -7.32 3.83
CA GLU A 194 -2.74 -7.81 2.56
C GLU A 194 -1.22 -7.56 2.49
N ILE A 195 -0.77 -6.36 2.90
CA ILE A 195 0.63 -5.94 2.75
C ILE A 195 1.52 -6.53 3.85
N PHE A 196 1.06 -6.48 5.10
CA PHE A 196 1.85 -6.86 6.28
C PHE A 196 1.59 -8.28 6.75
N GLY A 197 0.46 -8.90 6.37
CA GLY A 197 -0.01 -10.15 6.94
C GLY A 197 -1.00 -9.88 8.07
N ARG A 198 -2.10 -10.64 8.09
CA ARG A 198 -3.17 -10.45 9.10
C ARG A 198 -2.70 -10.80 10.51
N GLU A 199 -1.81 -11.77 10.61
CA GLU A 199 -1.17 -12.22 11.86
C GLU A 199 -0.28 -11.13 12.49
N ASN A 200 0.16 -10.15 11.70
CA ASN A 200 1.02 -9.05 12.12
C ASN A 200 0.22 -7.79 12.50
N PHE A 201 -1.10 -7.90 12.59
CA PHE A 201 -1.93 -6.89 13.19
C PHE A 201 -1.60 -6.74 14.67
N ILE A 202 -1.34 -5.50 15.11
CA ILE A 202 -1.01 -5.21 16.51
C ILE A 202 -2.28 -4.81 17.26
N GLU A 203 -2.88 -3.67 16.90
CA GLU A 203 -4.02 -3.11 17.61
C GLU A 203 -4.74 -2.04 16.77
N LEU A 204 -6.03 -1.82 17.06
CA LEU A 204 -6.79 -0.67 16.60
C LEU A 204 -7.09 0.24 17.79
N VAL A 205 -6.27 1.27 17.96
CA VAL A 205 -6.39 2.22 19.07
C VAL A 205 -7.47 3.24 18.75
N THR A 206 -8.46 3.39 19.62
CA THR A 206 -9.44 4.48 19.57
C THR A 206 -8.86 5.73 20.21
N VAL A 207 -8.81 6.82 19.45
CA VAL A 207 -8.31 8.13 19.89
C VAL A 207 -9.50 9.07 20.08
N VAL A 208 -9.77 9.48 21.32
CA VAL A 208 -10.85 10.43 21.61
C VAL A 208 -10.40 11.84 21.22
N ASN A 209 -10.93 12.39 20.13
CA ASN A 209 -10.60 13.73 19.63
C ASN A 209 -11.50 14.82 20.23
N ASN A 210 -12.76 14.49 20.54
CA ASN A 210 -13.73 15.44 21.08
C ASN A 210 -14.66 14.73 22.08
N PRO A 211 -14.39 14.85 23.40
CA PRO A 211 -15.21 14.21 24.43
C PRO A 211 -16.69 14.64 24.45
N ARG A 212 -17.03 15.81 23.88
CA ARG A 212 -18.42 16.27 23.79
C ARG A 212 -19.17 15.64 22.62
N GLY A 213 -18.44 15.05 21.68
CA GLY A 213 -18.96 14.57 20.42
C GLY A 213 -19.40 15.67 19.47
N ARG A 214 -19.50 15.34 18.19
CA ARG A 214 -20.17 16.13 17.15
C ARG A 214 -21.33 15.30 16.62
N ASP A 215 -22.53 15.86 16.64
CA ASP A 215 -23.73 15.16 16.18
C ASP A 215 -23.76 15.09 14.64
N TYR A 216 -23.96 13.88 14.12
CA TYR A 216 -24.12 13.57 12.71
C TYR A 216 -25.50 12.95 12.42
N GLY A 217 -26.55 13.50 13.03
CA GLY A 217 -27.93 13.07 12.78
C GLY A 217 -28.41 11.96 13.71
N GLY A 218 -28.08 12.07 15.00
CA GLY A 218 -28.53 11.16 16.06
C GLY A 218 -27.43 10.27 16.64
N ILE A 219 -26.21 10.33 16.07
CA ILE A 219 -25.02 9.66 16.61
C ILE A 219 -23.91 10.71 16.75
N ALA A 220 -23.39 10.85 17.97
CA ALA A 220 -22.29 11.74 18.27
C ALA A 220 -20.95 11.06 17.98
N ASN A 221 -20.25 11.52 16.94
CA ASN A 221 -18.89 11.09 16.65
C ASN A 221 -17.91 11.77 17.63
N MET A 222 -17.03 11.00 18.25
CA MET A 222 -16.12 11.47 19.32
C MET A 222 -14.69 10.95 19.20
N HIS A 223 -14.41 10.14 18.18
CA HIS A 223 -13.18 9.38 18.08
C HIS A 223 -12.67 9.25 16.66
N GLU A 224 -11.36 9.12 16.57
CA GLU A 224 -10.59 8.68 15.41
C GLU A 224 -9.85 7.39 15.78
N PHE A 225 -9.08 6.84 14.85
CA PHE A 225 -8.41 5.56 15.06
C PHE A 225 -6.93 5.64 14.69
N THR A 226 -6.14 4.82 15.38
CA THR A 226 -4.76 4.52 14.96
C THR A 226 -4.60 3.02 14.88
N ARG A 227 -4.34 2.51 13.67
CA ARG A 227 -4.13 1.09 13.44
C ARG A 227 -2.64 0.76 13.34
N GLY A 228 -2.20 -0.22 14.13
CA GLY A 228 -0.81 -0.70 14.14
C GLY A 228 -0.62 -2.03 13.42
N ALA A 229 0.51 -2.20 12.73
CA ALA A 229 0.98 -3.47 12.17
C ALA A 229 2.50 -3.63 12.35
N SER A 230 2.98 -4.86 12.56
CA SER A 230 4.41 -5.20 12.58
C SER A 230 4.90 -5.69 11.21
N TYR A 231 6.21 -5.69 11.01
CA TYR A 231 6.83 -6.25 9.81
C TYR A 231 6.74 -7.79 9.75
N THR A 232 6.91 -8.45 10.89
CA THR A 232 6.84 -9.92 11.10
C THR A 232 6.01 -10.27 12.32
#